data_AF-A0A6H1JTY7-F1
#
_entry.id   AF-A0A6H1JTY7-F1
#
_cell.length_a   1.000
_cell.length_b   1.000
_cell.length_c   1.000
_cell.angle_alpha   90.00
_cell.angle_beta   90.00
_cell.angle_gamma   90.00
#
_symmetry.space_group_name_H-M   'P 1'
#
loop_
_entity.id
_entity.type
_entity.pdbx_description
1 polymer ?
#
loop_
_entity_poly.entity_id
_entity_poly.type
_entity_poly.pdbx_seq_one_letter_code
_entity_poly.pdbx_strand_id
1 'polypeptide(L)'
;MATGAREAAELLPGLRVPAFHPVTVLHHSVAVAPGSRGAAARDTTLILPTDGPVAYTYAAGAIDPSRTPPGRSLLTTAVLGAAAALPLSVLERTVRPHLDRIYGAHTEDRQLLTAHHTPYAVPAMPAPYDPERTVRVLAGLYVCGDHRDTSTLQGALNSGRRAARAVLQDFGLPGLTTEPDTLPTAA
;
A
#
# COMPACT_ATOMS: atom_id res chain seq x y z
N MET A 1 18.28 -4.18 10.44
CA MET A 1 16.97 -3.60 10.78
C MET A 1 16.09 -3.58 9.55
N ALA A 2 15.10 -4.46 9.49
CA ALA A 2 14.13 -4.57 8.38
C ALA A 2 12.70 -4.35 8.91
N THR A 3 12.55 -3.36 9.79
CA THR A 3 11.27 -2.93 10.39
C THR A 3 10.84 -1.60 9.75
N GLY A 4 9.66 -1.10 10.11
CA GLY A 4 9.22 0.23 9.71
C GLY A 4 10.21 1.32 10.15
N ALA A 5 10.25 2.45 9.43
CA ALA A 5 11.27 3.46 9.67
C ALA A 5 11.21 4.08 11.07
N ARG A 6 10.00 4.17 11.66
CA ARG A 6 9.78 4.72 13.01
C ARG A 6 10.32 3.77 14.07
N GLU A 7 9.98 2.51 13.97
CA GLU A 7 10.48 1.42 14.82
C GLU A 7 12.01 1.30 14.69
N ALA A 8 12.54 1.53 13.49
CA ALA A 8 13.98 1.55 13.28
C ALA A 8 14.68 2.70 14.03
N ALA A 9 14.04 3.86 14.13
CA ALA A 9 14.59 5.00 14.87
C ALA A 9 14.48 4.86 16.39
N GLU A 10 13.48 4.12 16.89
CA GLU A 10 13.39 3.78 18.31
C GLU A 10 14.54 2.88 18.74
N LEU A 11 14.92 1.93 17.90
CA LEU A 11 16.05 1.04 18.14
C LEU A 11 17.40 1.69 17.83
N LEU A 12 17.43 2.73 16.98
CA LEU A 12 18.65 3.44 16.56
C LEU A 12 18.48 4.97 16.74
N PRO A 13 18.69 5.49 17.96
CA PRO A 13 18.63 6.93 18.22
C PRO A 13 19.57 7.70 17.28
N GLY A 14 19.03 8.71 16.60
CA GLY A 14 19.76 9.52 15.60
C GLY A 14 19.56 9.07 14.15
N LEU A 15 18.88 7.94 13.89
CA LEU A 15 18.47 7.59 12.53
C LEU A 15 17.49 8.64 11.99
N ARG A 16 17.86 9.29 10.89
CA ARG A 16 16.97 10.23 10.20
C ARG A 16 15.83 9.47 9.53
N VAL A 17 14.60 9.78 9.94
CA VAL A 17 13.37 9.24 9.37
C VAL A 17 12.65 10.34 8.58
N PRO A 18 12.16 10.07 7.36
CA PRO A 18 11.35 11.05 6.62
C PRO A 18 9.99 11.30 7.30
N ALA A 19 9.30 12.36 6.89
CA ALA A 19 7.87 12.49 7.15
C ALA A 19 7.09 11.36 6.44
N PHE A 20 5.80 11.22 6.73
CA PHE A 20 4.94 10.19 6.13
C PHE A 20 3.63 10.76 5.62
N HIS A 21 3.08 10.09 4.60
CA HIS A 21 1.72 10.29 4.15
C HIS A 21 0.84 9.17 4.75
N PRO A 22 -0.19 9.52 5.54
CA PRO A 22 -1.12 8.54 6.08
C PRO A 22 -2.03 7.98 4.99
N VAL A 23 -2.49 6.75 5.19
CA VAL A 23 -3.43 6.05 4.31
C VAL A 23 -4.55 5.47 5.18
N THR A 24 -5.80 5.56 4.73
CA THR A 24 -6.91 4.79 5.28
C THR A 24 -7.52 3.95 4.17
N VAL A 25 -7.60 2.65 4.39
CA VAL A 25 -8.25 1.70 3.49
C VAL A 25 -9.60 1.31 4.07
N LEU A 26 -10.66 1.51 3.29
CA LEU A 26 -12.03 1.15 3.64
C LEU A 26 -12.44 -0.08 2.81
N HIS A 27 -12.99 -1.08 3.48
CA HIS A 27 -13.54 -2.27 2.86
C HIS A 27 -15.05 -2.29 3.01
N HIS A 28 -15.77 -2.30 1.89
CA HIS A 28 -17.22 -2.38 1.86
C HIS A 28 -17.69 -3.68 1.22
N SER A 29 -18.73 -4.29 1.79
CA SER A 29 -19.52 -5.30 1.09
C SER A 29 -20.56 -4.59 0.24
N VAL A 30 -20.74 -5.04 -1.00
CA VAL A 30 -21.80 -4.57 -1.91
C VAL A 30 -22.58 -5.76 -2.45
N ALA A 31 -23.90 -5.61 -2.61
CA ALA A 31 -24.71 -6.61 -3.29
C ALA A 31 -24.39 -6.66 -4.78
N VAL A 32 -24.36 -7.87 -5.37
CA VAL A 32 -24.18 -8.06 -6.81
C VAL A 32 -25.52 -8.43 -7.42
N ALA A 33 -26.03 -7.59 -8.32
CA ALA A 33 -27.28 -7.88 -9.02
C ALA A 33 -27.12 -9.11 -9.94
N PRO A 34 -28.04 -10.09 -9.91
CA PRO A 34 -28.00 -11.22 -10.84
C PRO A 34 -28.09 -10.72 -12.28
N GLY A 35 -27.14 -11.11 -13.14
CA GLY A 35 -27.20 -10.84 -14.58
C GLY A 35 -26.48 -9.57 -15.06
N SER A 36 -25.68 -8.89 -14.23
CA SER A 36 -24.83 -7.76 -14.62
C SER A 36 -23.64 -8.15 -15.51
N ARG A 37 -23.82 -9.05 -16.48
CA ARG A 37 -22.79 -9.52 -17.43
C ARG A 37 -22.27 -8.41 -18.36
N GLY A 38 -22.91 -7.23 -18.39
CA GLY A 38 -22.43 -6.03 -19.09
C GLY A 38 -21.57 -5.07 -18.23
N ALA A 39 -21.49 -5.29 -16.92
CA ALA A 39 -20.60 -4.58 -15.99
C ALA A 39 -19.22 -5.25 -15.85
N ALA A 40 -19.02 -6.41 -16.49
CA ALA A 40 -17.80 -7.22 -16.44
C ALA A 40 -16.52 -6.46 -16.81
N ALA A 41 -16.61 -5.38 -17.57
CA ALA A 41 -15.47 -4.53 -17.91
C ALA A 41 -14.89 -3.77 -16.68
N ARG A 42 -15.67 -3.57 -15.61
CA ARG A 42 -15.24 -2.88 -14.39
C ARG A 42 -14.82 -3.81 -13.26
N ASP A 43 -15.02 -5.12 -13.41
CA ASP A 43 -14.87 -6.08 -12.31
C ASP A 43 -13.42 -6.10 -11.77
N THR A 44 -12.41 -5.87 -12.60
CA THR A 44 -11.00 -5.76 -12.16
C THR A 44 -10.39 -4.36 -12.37
N THR A 45 -11.21 -3.36 -12.68
CA THR A 45 -10.71 -2.00 -12.94
C THR A 45 -10.31 -1.30 -11.65
N LEU A 46 -9.10 -0.74 -11.64
CA LEU A 46 -8.69 0.27 -10.66
C LEU A 46 -9.16 1.64 -11.13
N ILE A 47 -10.01 2.28 -10.35
CA ILE A 47 -10.53 3.62 -10.65
C ILE A 47 -9.77 4.64 -9.82
N LEU A 48 -9.20 5.65 -10.48
CA LEU A 48 -8.52 6.79 -9.87
C LEU A 48 -9.34 8.06 -10.22
N PRO A 49 -10.25 8.50 -9.34
CA PRO A 49 -11.00 9.73 -9.57
C PRO A 49 -10.08 10.96 -9.47
N THR A 50 -10.48 12.05 -10.11
CA THR A 50 -9.71 13.30 -10.13
C THR A 50 -10.12 14.27 -9.01
N ASP A 51 -11.20 13.98 -8.29
CA ASP A 51 -11.75 14.80 -7.20
C ASP A 51 -12.04 13.97 -5.95
N GLY A 52 -12.44 14.66 -4.87
CA GLY A 52 -12.95 14.02 -3.66
C GLY A 52 -11.89 13.29 -2.82
N PRO A 53 -12.31 12.63 -1.73
CA PRO A 53 -11.39 12.01 -0.79
C PRO A 53 -10.85 10.65 -1.25
N VAL A 54 -11.49 10.03 -2.25
CA VAL A 54 -11.08 8.70 -2.74
C VAL A 54 -9.87 8.89 -3.63
N ALA A 55 -8.73 8.30 -3.28
CA ALA A 55 -7.55 8.32 -4.15
C ALA A 55 -7.65 7.23 -5.22
N TYR A 56 -8.09 6.05 -4.83
CA TYR A 56 -8.42 4.98 -5.75
C TYR A 56 -9.40 3.98 -5.13
N THR A 57 -10.10 3.24 -5.99
CA THR A 57 -11.06 2.21 -5.57
C THR A 57 -11.15 1.09 -6.61
N TYR A 58 -11.38 -0.14 -6.15
CA TYR A 58 -11.49 -1.32 -7.00
C TYR A 58 -12.29 -2.43 -6.31
N ALA A 59 -12.91 -3.30 -7.11
CA ALA A 59 -13.64 -4.46 -6.62
C ALA A 59 -12.68 -5.63 -6.34
N ALA A 60 -12.10 -5.65 -5.13
CA ALA A 60 -11.22 -6.73 -4.68
C ALA A 60 -11.86 -8.12 -4.80
N GLY A 61 -13.18 -8.23 -4.58
CA GLY A 61 -13.91 -9.49 -4.70
C GLY A 61 -13.98 -10.06 -6.12
N ALA A 62 -13.80 -9.22 -7.15
CA ALA A 62 -13.72 -9.68 -8.52
C ALA A 62 -12.29 -10.05 -8.96
N ILE A 63 -11.27 -9.54 -8.25
CA ILE A 63 -9.88 -9.98 -8.40
C ILE A 63 -9.67 -11.33 -7.69
N ASP A 64 -10.20 -11.46 -6.48
CA ASP A 64 -10.11 -12.66 -5.65
C ASP A 64 -11.49 -13.02 -5.07
N PRO A 65 -12.28 -13.82 -5.81
CA PRO A 65 -13.62 -14.25 -5.38
C PRO A 65 -13.66 -14.99 -4.05
N SER A 66 -12.55 -15.60 -3.62
CA SER A 66 -12.47 -16.31 -2.34
C SER A 66 -12.64 -15.38 -1.13
N ARG A 67 -12.42 -14.08 -1.31
CA ARG A 67 -12.56 -13.05 -0.26
C ARG A 67 -13.99 -12.60 -0.03
N THR A 68 -14.96 -13.14 -0.77
CA THR A 68 -16.34 -12.64 -0.72
C THR A 68 -17.36 -13.77 -0.61
N PRO A 69 -18.40 -13.62 0.23
CA PRO A 69 -19.50 -14.58 0.24
C PRO A 69 -20.32 -14.51 -1.07
N PRO A 70 -21.04 -15.60 -1.42
CA PRO A 70 -21.90 -15.64 -2.60
C PRO A 70 -22.90 -14.47 -2.64
N GLY A 71 -23.10 -13.88 -3.82
CA GLY A 71 -24.04 -12.76 -4.03
C GLY A 71 -23.56 -11.40 -3.53
N ARG A 72 -22.34 -11.32 -3.00
CA ARG A 72 -21.69 -10.06 -2.59
C ARG A 72 -20.40 -9.84 -3.38
N SER A 73 -19.94 -8.60 -3.45
CA SER A 73 -18.58 -8.22 -3.88
C SER A 73 -17.89 -7.43 -2.76
N LEU A 74 -16.56 -7.54 -2.66
CA LEU A 74 -15.73 -6.75 -1.77
C LEU A 74 -15.18 -5.54 -2.53
N LEU A 75 -15.56 -4.34 -2.11
CA LEU A 75 -15.05 -3.08 -2.64
C LEU A 75 -13.97 -2.53 -1.70
N THR A 76 -12.80 -2.25 -2.24
CA THR A 76 -11.67 -1.65 -1.51
C THR A 76 -11.45 -0.22 -2.00
N THR A 77 -11.39 0.71 -1.05
CA THR A 77 -11.22 2.13 -1.33
C THR A 77 -10.09 2.68 -0.48
N ALA A 78 -9.14 3.38 -1.10
CA ALA A 78 -8.05 4.03 -0.41
C ALA A 78 -8.25 5.55 -0.37
N VAL A 79 -7.98 6.12 0.79
CA VAL A 79 -7.92 7.57 1.03
C VAL A 79 -6.52 7.91 1.50
N LEU A 80 -5.95 8.99 0.97
CA LEU A 80 -4.57 9.41 1.22
C LEU A 80 -4.52 10.78 1.92
N GLY A 81 -3.41 11.04 2.61
CA GLY A 81 -3.10 12.37 3.13
C GLY A 81 -4.02 12.83 4.25
N ALA A 82 -4.26 14.14 4.37
CA ALA A 82 -4.99 14.70 5.50
C ALA A 82 -6.41 14.11 5.68
N ALA A 83 -7.10 13.79 4.59
CA ALA A 83 -8.41 13.17 4.64
C ALA A 83 -8.38 11.78 5.30
N ALA A 84 -7.29 11.02 5.14
CA ALA A 84 -7.13 9.70 5.74
C ALA A 84 -7.12 9.75 7.28
N ALA A 85 -6.69 10.87 7.87
CA ALA A 85 -6.62 11.07 9.31
C ALA A 85 -7.95 11.54 9.94
N LEU A 86 -9.01 11.74 9.14
CA LEU A 86 -10.32 12.10 9.65
C LEU A 86 -10.91 10.97 10.51
N PRO A 87 -11.72 11.30 11.54
CA PRO A 87 -12.49 10.29 12.27
C PRO A 87 -13.31 9.42 11.31
N LEU A 88 -13.37 8.11 11.55
CA LEU A 88 -13.97 7.15 10.62
C LEU A 88 -15.41 7.51 10.21
N SER A 89 -16.23 7.99 11.15
CA SER A 89 -17.62 8.40 10.88
C SER A 89 -17.70 9.60 9.93
N VAL A 90 -16.74 10.53 10.00
CA VAL A 90 -16.65 11.66 9.07
C VAL A 90 -16.15 11.16 7.73
N LEU A 91 -15.11 10.32 7.73
CA LEU A 91 -14.51 9.78 6.52
C LEU A 91 -15.54 8.98 5.70
N GLU A 92 -16.26 8.04 6.33
CA GLU A 92 -17.31 7.25 5.69
C GLU A 92 -18.35 8.16 5.02
N ARG A 93 -18.84 9.18 5.75
CA ARG A 93 -19.86 10.11 5.25
C ARG A 93 -19.37 10.91 4.04
N THR A 94 -18.06 11.17 3.95
CA THR A 94 -17.46 11.86 2.79
C THR A 94 -17.17 10.92 1.61
N VAL A 95 -16.80 9.67 1.89
CA VAL A 95 -16.45 8.68 0.86
C VAL A 95 -17.70 8.10 0.20
N ARG A 96 -18.76 7.82 0.97
CA ARG A 96 -19.99 7.19 0.46
C ARG A 96 -20.59 7.90 -0.77
N PRO A 97 -20.93 9.20 -0.74
CA PRO A 97 -21.51 9.88 -1.91
C PRO A 97 -20.53 9.94 -3.10
N HIS A 98 -19.22 9.92 -2.84
CA HIS A 98 -18.23 9.90 -3.91
C HIS A 98 -18.20 8.53 -4.61
N LEU A 99 -18.24 7.43 -3.84
CA LEU A 99 -18.35 6.08 -4.40
C LEU A 99 -19.67 5.89 -5.17
N ASP A 100 -20.76 6.51 -4.74
CA ASP A 100 -22.04 6.44 -5.45
C ASP A 100 -21.98 7.15 -6.81
N ARG A 101 -21.20 8.23 -6.93
CA ARG A 101 -20.89 8.86 -8.22
C ARG A 101 -20.04 7.97 -9.11
N ILE A 102 -19.06 7.27 -8.53
CA ILE A 102 -18.12 6.40 -9.27
C ILE A 102 -18.82 5.13 -9.81
N TYR A 103 -19.57 4.45 -8.95
CA TYR A 103 -20.18 3.15 -9.24
C TYR A 103 -21.65 3.24 -9.66
N GLY A 104 -22.27 4.42 -9.57
CA GLY A 104 -23.70 4.62 -9.73
C GLY A 104 -24.48 4.34 -8.43
N ALA A 105 -25.66 4.93 -8.30
CA ALA A 105 -26.52 4.82 -7.11
C ALA A 105 -27.05 3.40 -6.79
N HIS A 106 -26.58 2.37 -7.47
CA HIS A 106 -26.97 0.96 -7.28
C HIS A 106 -26.33 0.30 -6.05
N THR A 107 -25.85 1.09 -5.09
CA THR A 107 -25.11 0.61 -3.91
C THR A 107 -25.79 0.95 -2.59
N GLU A 108 -27.13 1.05 -2.60
CA GLU A 108 -27.90 1.30 -1.37
C GLU A 108 -27.69 0.22 -0.30
N ASP A 109 -27.31 -0.99 -0.72
CA ASP A 109 -26.99 -2.11 0.18
C ASP A 109 -25.48 -2.22 0.52
N ARG A 110 -24.73 -1.11 0.41
CA ARG A 110 -23.30 -1.05 0.74
C ARG A 110 -23.10 -0.98 2.24
N GLN A 111 -22.34 -1.94 2.79
CA GLN A 111 -22.00 -2.01 4.21
C GLN A 111 -20.49 -1.86 4.41
N LEU A 112 -20.06 -0.93 5.26
CA LEU A 112 -18.67 -0.86 5.71
C LEU A 112 -18.37 -2.06 6.61
N LEU A 113 -17.39 -2.87 6.22
CA LEU A 113 -16.94 -4.04 6.98
C LEU A 113 -15.82 -3.67 7.95
N THR A 114 -14.83 -2.94 7.46
CA THR A 114 -13.66 -2.52 8.25
C THR A 114 -12.98 -1.31 7.62
N ALA A 115 -12.23 -0.60 8.46
CA ALA A 115 -11.37 0.49 8.08
C ALA A 115 -9.99 0.29 8.73
N HIS A 116 -8.94 0.39 7.93
CA HIS A 116 -7.56 0.27 8.39
C HIS A 116 -6.86 1.61 8.17
N HIS A 117 -6.58 2.32 9.27
CA HIS A 117 -5.81 3.55 9.25
C HIS A 117 -4.33 3.25 9.54
N THR A 118 -3.46 3.65 8.63
CA THR A 118 -2.01 3.54 8.78
C THR A 118 -1.41 4.95 8.76
N PRO A 119 -1.05 5.52 9.93
CA PRO A 119 -0.59 6.90 10.02
C PRO A 119 0.78 7.13 9.37
N TYR A 120 1.62 6.09 9.32
CA TYR A 120 2.97 6.11 8.77
C TYR A 120 3.08 5.19 7.55
N ALA A 121 2.13 5.33 6.60
CA ALA A 121 1.97 4.35 5.52
C ALA A 121 3.02 4.50 4.40
N VAL A 122 3.24 5.72 3.92
CA VAL A 122 4.14 5.98 2.78
C VAL A 122 5.18 7.03 3.17
N PRO A 123 6.49 6.71 3.16
CA PRO A 123 7.52 7.71 3.40
C PRO A 123 7.41 8.88 2.41
N ALA A 124 7.62 10.11 2.90
CA ALA A 124 7.64 11.29 2.06
C ALA A 124 8.95 11.36 1.26
N MET A 125 8.85 11.73 -0.02
CA MET A 125 9.97 11.85 -0.95
C MET A 125 10.09 13.29 -1.53
N PRO A 126 10.27 14.34 -0.69
CA PRO A 126 10.43 15.70 -1.20
C PRO A 126 11.74 15.86 -1.98
N ALA A 127 11.74 16.76 -2.96
CA ALA A 127 12.94 17.10 -3.73
C ALA A 127 13.90 18.01 -2.91
N PRO A 128 15.24 17.85 -3.06
CA PRO A 128 15.91 16.77 -3.79
C PRO A 128 15.83 15.44 -3.04
N TYR A 129 15.53 14.37 -3.77
CA TYR A 129 15.39 13.02 -3.20
C TYR A 129 16.60 12.15 -3.52
N ASP A 130 17.09 11.42 -2.51
CA ASP A 130 18.12 10.39 -2.67
C ASP A 130 17.44 9.01 -2.70
N PRO A 131 17.37 8.34 -3.87
CA PRO A 131 16.76 7.03 -4.03
C PRO A 131 17.66 5.86 -3.61
N GLU A 132 18.89 6.11 -3.14
CA GLU A 132 19.82 5.07 -2.72
C GLU A 132 20.50 5.38 -1.37
N ARG A 133 19.72 5.89 -0.41
CA ARG A 133 20.22 6.23 0.94
C ARG A 133 21.02 5.08 1.55
N THR A 134 22.19 5.39 2.10
CA THR A 134 23.18 4.41 2.58
C THR A 134 22.59 3.36 3.53
N VAL A 135 22.69 2.08 3.21
CA VAL A 135 22.14 1.02 4.07
C VAL A 135 23.00 0.70 5.29
N ARG A 136 24.30 1.03 5.26
CA ARG A 136 25.24 0.89 6.37
C ARG A 136 25.22 2.16 7.22
N VAL A 137 24.70 2.08 8.44
CA VAL A 137 24.55 3.24 9.35
C VAL A 137 25.74 3.35 10.30
N LEU A 138 26.24 2.21 10.77
CA LEU A 138 27.45 2.09 11.59
C LEU A 138 28.11 0.74 11.30
N ALA A 139 29.35 0.53 11.78
CA ALA A 139 30.01 -0.77 11.65
C ALA A 139 29.16 -1.89 12.27
N GLY A 140 28.81 -2.89 11.46
CA GLY A 140 27.94 -4.00 11.87
C GLY A 140 26.44 -3.67 11.94
N LEU A 141 26.02 -2.45 11.60
CA LEU A 141 24.63 -2.00 11.68
C LEU A 141 24.08 -1.53 10.34
N TYR A 142 23.02 -2.22 9.90
CA TYR A 142 22.40 -2.01 8.59
C TYR A 142 20.91 -1.76 8.73
N VAL A 143 20.40 -0.81 7.94
CA VAL A 143 19.00 -0.43 7.86
C VAL A 143 18.55 -0.54 6.41
N CYS A 144 17.40 -1.19 6.21
CA CYS A 144 16.71 -1.27 4.93
C CYS A 144 15.21 -1.01 5.13
N GLY A 145 14.53 -0.73 4.03
CA GLY A 145 13.12 -0.38 3.96
C GLY A 145 12.87 0.62 2.83
N ASP A 146 11.62 0.84 2.52
CA ASP A 146 11.14 1.84 1.55
C ASP A 146 11.71 3.25 1.82
N HIS A 147 11.94 3.60 3.09
CA HIS A 147 12.57 4.84 3.52
C HIS A 147 14.08 4.96 3.19
N ARG A 148 14.71 3.90 2.66
CA ARG A 148 16.11 3.87 2.20
C ARG A 148 16.26 3.80 0.67
N ASP A 149 15.15 3.73 -0.06
CA ASP A 149 15.12 3.65 -1.53
C ASP A 149 13.97 4.51 -2.05
N THR A 150 13.13 4.01 -2.95
CA THR A 150 11.83 4.58 -3.31
C THR A 150 10.75 4.07 -2.36
N SER A 151 9.70 4.89 -2.15
CA SER A 151 8.57 4.58 -1.27
C SER A 151 7.60 3.56 -1.87
N THR A 152 8.14 2.42 -2.29
CA THR A 152 7.45 1.33 -2.98
C THR A 152 7.88 0.00 -2.37
N LEU A 153 7.07 -1.05 -2.58
CA LEU A 153 7.45 -2.41 -2.22
C LEU A 153 8.78 -2.82 -2.87
N GLN A 154 8.96 -2.49 -4.16
CA GLN A 154 10.18 -2.80 -4.88
C GLN A 154 11.38 -2.05 -4.31
N GLY A 155 11.23 -0.78 -3.93
CA GLY A 155 12.26 0.00 -3.26
C GLY A 155 12.67 -0.62 -1.92
N ALA A 156 11.70 -1.05 -1.11
CA ALA A 156 11.98 -1.78 0.12
C ALA A 156 12.82 -3.04 -0.13
N LEU A 157 12.41 -3.87 -1.11
CA LEU A 157 13.15 -5.09 -1.49
C LEU A 157 14.56 -4.78 -2.01
N ASN A 158 14.71 -3.74 -2.84
CA ASN A 158 15.99 -3.31 -3.38
C ASN A 158 16.95 -2.85 -2.27
N SER A 159 16.47 -2.03 -1.34
CA SER A 159 17.27 -1.64 -0.17
C SER A 159 17.67 -2.84 0.70
N GLY A 160 16.78 -3.83 0.84
CA GLY A 160 17.06 -5.08 1.55
C GLY A 160 18.19 -5.86 0.89
N ARG A 161 18.16 -6.01 -0.44
CA ARG A 161 19.25 -6.62 -1.21
C ARG A 161 20.56 -5.87 -1.05
N ARG A 162 20.54 -4.53 -1.08
CA ARG A 162 21.75 -3.71 -0.82
C ARG A 162 22.29 -3.94 0.59
N ALA A 163 21.43 -3.95 1.60
CA ALA A 163 21.83 -4.19 2.98
C ALA A 163 22.46 -5.59 3.16
N ALA A 164 21.84 -6.63 2.58
CA ALA A 164 22.38 -7.98 2.60
C ALA A 164 23.76 -8.07 1.93
N ARG A 165 23.95 -7.43 0.77
CA ARG A 165 25.26 -7.36 0.10
C ARG A 165 26.31 -6.64 0.95
N ALA A 166 25.94 -5.52 1.58
CA ALA A 166 26.84 -4.77 2.46
C ALA A 166 27.27 -5.59 3.69
N VAL A 167 26.34 -6.36 4.29
CA VAL A 167 26.65 -7.30 5.37
C VAL A 167 27.66 -8.34 4.88
N LEU A 168 27.37 -9.06 3.78
CA LEU A 168 28.26 -10.12 3.30
C LEU A 168 29.66 -9.59 3.00
N GLN A 169 29.76 -8.42 2.37
CA GLN A 169 31.04 -7.77 2.07
C GLN A 169 31.84 -7.42 3.33
N ASP A 170 31.20 -6.83 4.35
CA ASP A 170 31.89 -6.41 5.57
C ASP A 170 32.38 -7.60 6.41
N PHE A 171 31.71 -8.75 6.30
CA PHE A 171 32.10 -9.99 6.97
C PHE A 171 32.97 -10.91 6.10
N GLY A 172 33.42 -10.45 4.91
CA GLY A 172 34.28 -11.23 4.01
C GLY A 172 33.62 -12.49 3.44
N LEU A 173 32.28 -12.53 3.43
CA LEU A 173 31.50 -13.66 2.90
C LEU A 173 31.25 -13.48 1.40
N PRO A 174 31.11 -14.59 0.64
CA PRO A 174 30.73 -14.52 -0.76
C PRO A 174 29.43 -13.72 -0.95
N GLY A 175 29.40 -12.82 -1.93
CA GLY A 175 28.19 -12.09 -2.27
C GLY A 175 27.09 -13.01 -2.79
N LEU A 176 25.83 -12.62 -2.60
CA LEU A 176 24.68 -13.27 -3.25
C LEU A 176 24.82 -13.09 -4.77
N THR A 177 25.32 -14.12 -5.46
CA THR A 177 25.47 -14.19 -6.93
C THR A 177 24.17 -14.55 -7.65
N THR A 178 23.12 -14.92 -6.92
CA THR A 178 21.80 -15.18 -7.47
C THR A 178 20.98 -13.89 -7.53
N GLU A 179 20.81 -13.34 -8.74
CA GLU A 179 19.58 -12.65 -9.10
C GLU A 179 18.42 -13.61 -8.74
N PRO A 180 17.49 -13.24 -7.84
CA PRO A 180 16.35 -14.09 -7.56
C PRO A 180 15.46 -14.09 -8.81
N ASP A 181 15.46 -15.24 -9.48
CA ASP A 181 14.47 -15.72 -10.44
C ASP A 181 13.87 -14.70 -11.41
N THR A 182 14.25 -14.86 -12.68
CA THR A 182 13.27 -14.85 -13.76
C THR A 182 12.04 -15.63 -13.29
N LEU A 183 10.97 -14.91 -12.94
CA LEU A 183 9.68 -15.54 -12.64
C LEU A 183 9.34 -16.46 -13.82
N PRO A 184 9.07 -17.76 -13.60
CA PRO A 184 8.62 -18.61 -14.68
C PRO A 184 7.38 -17.98 -15.30
N THR A 185 7.40 -17.82 -16.62
CA THR A 185 6.26 -17.36 -17.40
C THR A 185 5.09 -18.28 -17.06
N ALA A 186 4.00 -17.73 -16.55
CA ALA A 186 2.79 -18.50 -16.27
C ALA A 186 2.35 -19.21 -17.58
N ALA A 187 2.21 -20.53 -17.49
CA ALA A 187 1.72 -21.39 -18.57
C ALA A 187 0.21 -21.26 -18.74
#